data_AF-A0A8X8A2C6-F1
#
_entry.id   AF-A0A8X8A2C6-F1
#
_cell.length_a   1.000
_cell.length_b   1.000
_cell.length_c   1.000
_cell.angle_alpha   90.00
_cell.angle_beta   90.00
_cell.angle_gamma   90.00
#
_symmetry.space_group_name_H-M   'P 1'
#
loop_
_entity.id
_entity.type
_entity.pdbx_description
1 polymer ?
#
loop_
_entity_poly.entity_id
_entity_poly.type
_entity_poly.pdbx_seq_one_letter_code
_entity_poly.pdbx_strand_id
1 'polypeptide(L)'
;MAKQTTFAPNKLVHRRKLAVRGCSGQESEKKTGSRSFLSLEEAGLVEISGLSTHERFLCRLTISSLNLLRVVSEQEGCTIEELNAGRVCDWFLKDKLKREQNIESAVLQWDDSELQF
;
A
#
# COMPACT_ATOMS: atom_id res chain seq x y z
N MET A 1 37.97 -59.32 15.03
CA MET A 1 37.21 -58.95 13.82
C MET A 1 36.32 -57.77 14.18
N ALA A 2 36.49 -56.65 13.48
CA ALA A 2 35.85 -55.37 13.73
C ALA A 2 34.39 -55.32 13.26
N LYS A 3 33.54 -54.52 13.93
CA LYS A 3 33.04 -53.24 13.41
C LYS A 3 32.11 -52.53 14.41
N GLN A 4 32.36 -51.24 14.54
CA GLN A 4 31.60 -50.23 15.27
C GLN A 4 30.15 -50.11 14.78
N THR A 5 29.26 -49.53 15.58
CA THR A 5 28.62 -48.24 15.22
C THR A 5 27.75 -47.71 16.37
N THR A 6 28.19 -46.58 16.91
CA THR A 6 27.43 -45.67 17.77
C THR A 6 26.36 -44.96 16.94
N PHE A 7 25.12 -44.94 17.38
CA PHE A 7 24.07 -44.09 16.81
C PHE A 7 23.42 -43.25 17.92
N ALA A 8 23.75 -41.96 17.93
CA ALA A 8 23.08 -40.94 18.74
C ALA A 8 21.88 -40.37 17.97
N PRO A 9 20.77 -40.00 18.63
CA PRO A 9 19.60 -39.44 17.96
C PRO A 9 19.79 -37.93 17.73
N ASN A 10 20.08 -37.52 16.50
CA ASN A 10 20.07 -36.11 16.12
C ASN A 10 18.62 -35.62 15.93
N LYS A 11 18.07 -34.92 16.93
CA LYS A 11 16.85 -34.11 16.75
C LYS A 11 17.24 -32.77 16.13
N LEU A 12 17.22 -32.68 14.80
CA LEU A 12 17.33 -31.41 14.09
C LEU A 12 15.94 -30.94 13.65
N VAL A 13 15.24 -30.27 14.58
CA VAL A 13 13.98 -29.60 14.27
C VAL A 13 14.31 -28.38 13.41
N HIS A 14 14.02 -28.44 12.12
CA HIS A 14 14.13 -27.29 11.22
C HIS A 14 13.08 -26.25 11.61
N ARG A 15 13.46 -25.36 12.54
CA ARG A 15 12.69 -24.16 12.88
C ARG A 15 12.72 -23.25 11.66
N ARG A 16 11.72 -23.37 10.78
CA ARG A 16 11.48 -22.41 9.69
C ARG A 16 11.34 -21.04 10.35
N LYS A 17 12.37 -20.20 10.22
CA LYS A 17 12.28 -18.79 10.56
C LYS A 17 11.30 -18.18 9.55
N LEU A 18 10.07 -17.97 9.97
CA LEU A 18 9.15 -17.05 9.30
C LEU A 18 9.75 -15.65 9.46
N ALA A 19 10.51 -15.22 8.45
CA ALA A 19 10.90 -13.84 8.31
C ALA A 19 9.68 -13.09 7.78
N VAL A 20 8.87 -12.56 8.70
CA VAL A 20 7.90 -11.53 8.34
C VAL A 20 8.71 -10.30 7.95
N ARG A 21 8.80 -10.02 6.65
CA ARG A 21 9.28 -8.74 6.15
C ARG A 21 8.19 -7.71 6.46
N GLY A 22 8.22 -7.18 7.67
CA GLY A 22 7.48 -5.96 7.99
C GLY A 22 7.98 -4.86 7.06
N CYS A 23 7.07 -4.19 6.36
CA CYS A 23 7.39 -2.89 5.76
C CYS A 23 7.80 -1.97 6.91
N SER A 24 9.11 -1.75 7.07
CA SER A 24 9.62 -0.74 7.98
C SER A 24 9.01 0.61 7.59
N GLY A 25 8.17 1.15 8.46
CA GLY A 25 8.01 2.59 8.58
C GLY A 25 9.37 3.16 8.99
N GLN A 26 9.87 4.08 8.16
CA GLN A 26 11.01 4.91 8.48
C GLN A 26 10.49 6.34 8.44
N GLU A 27 10.45 6.99 9.60
CA GLU A 27 10.18 8.42 9.71
C GLU A 27 11.26 9.21 8.98
N SER A 28 10.80 10.20 8.21
CA SER A 28 11.47 11.45 7.85
C SER A 28 12.83 11.37 7.18
N GLU A 29 12.85 11.41 5.84
CA GLU A 29 13.66 12.33 5.02
C GLU A 29 13.44 12.07 3.52
N LYS A 30 13.14 13.15 2.77
CA LYS A 30 12.98 13.26 1.30
C LYS A 30 13.23 11.97 0.50
N LYS A 31 12.19 11.14 0.39
CA LYS A 31 11.98 10.25 -0.75
C LYS A 31 10.71 10.73 -1.42
N THR A 32 10.79 11.03 -2.71
CA THR A 32 9.69 11.13 -3.66
C THR A 32 9.00 9.77 -3.80
N GLY A 33 8.57 9.19 -2.67
CA GLY A 33 7.86 7.94 -2.56
C GLY A 33 6.38 8.25 -2.50
N SER A 34 5.65 7.77 -3.48
CA SER A 34 4.19 7.86 -3.61
C SER A 34 3.49 7.82 -2.23
N ARG A 35 2.74 8.88 -1.89
CA ARG A 35 1.92 8.92 -0.67
C ARG A 35 0.93 7.76 -0.72
N SER A 36 0.89 6.93 0.32
CA SER A 36 -0.09 5.83 0.40
C SER A 36 -1.43 6.36 0.87
N PHE A 37 -2.52 5.97 0.19
CA PHE A 37 -3.90 6.25 0.62
C PHE A 37 -4.43 5.24 1.65
N LEU A 38 -3.62 4.26 2.05
CA LEU A 38 -3.96 3.30 3.08
C LEU A 38 -3.03 3.52 4.27
N SER A 39 -3.59 3.97 5.39
CA SER A 39 -2.83 4.16 6.62
C SER A 39 -2.38 2.81 7.22
N LEU A 40 -1.37 2.85 8.09
CA LEU A 40 -0.90 1.66 8.81
C LEU A 40 -2.02 1.03 9.65
N GLU A 41 -2.85 1.88 10.28
CA GLU A 41 -3.97 1.45 11.10
C GLU A 41 -5.03 0.72 10.26
N GLU A 42 -5.43 1.30 9.13
CA GLU A 42 -6.38 0.66 8.21
C GLU A 42 -5.83 -0.64 7.62
N ALA A 43 -4.55 -0.66 7.21
CA ALA A 43 -3.91 -1.88 6.75
C ALA A 43 -3.92 -2.96 7.84
N GLY A 44 -3.64 -2.58 9.10
CA GLY A 44 -3.71 -3.48 10.26
C GLY A 44 -5.11 -4.07 10.44
N LEU A 45 -6.16 -3.25 10.34
CA LEU A 45 -7.55 -3.71 10.39
C LEU A 45 -7.87 -4.73 9.30
N VAL A 46 -7.37 -4.52 8.08
CA VAL A 46 -7.56 -5.50 7.00
C VAL A 46 -6.86 -6.82 7.29
N GLU A 47 -5.64 -6.81 7.84
CA GLU A 47 -4.91 -8.05 8.12
C GLU A 47 -5.55 -8.89 9.23
N ILE A 48 -6.18 -8.27 10.23
CA ILE A 48 -6.83 -8.98 11.35
C ILE A 48 -8.30 -9.32 11.10
N SER A 49 -8.89 -8.88 9.98
CA SER A 49 -10.32 -9.04 9.64
C SER A 49 -10.79 -10.48 9.39
N GLY A 50 -9.86 -11.46 9.34
CA GLY A 50 -10.18 -12.85 9.04
C GLY A 50 -10.56 -13.13 7.58
N LEU A 51 -10.48 -12.13 6.70
CA LEU A 51 -10.74 -12.24 5.27
C LEU A 51 -9.74 -13.18 4.56
N SER A 52 -10.14 -13.78 3.44
CA SER A 52 -9.22 -14.49 2.55
C SER A 52 -8.28 -13.53 1.82
N THR A 53 -7.26 -14.07 1.14
CA THR A 53 -6.25 -13.23 0.45
C THR A 53 -6.85 -12.32 -0.62
N HIS A 54 -7.79 -12.82 -1.42
CA HIS A 54 -8.44 -12.02 -2.46
C HIS A 54 -9.31 -10.91 -1.87
N GLU A 55 -10.01 -11.22 -0.78
CA GLU A 55 -10.84 -10.25 -0.08
C GLU A 55 -10.00 -9.17 0.61
N ARG A 56 -8.86 -9.53 1.21
CA ARG A 56 -7.91 -8.53 1.77
C ARG A 56 -7.42 -7.58 0.69
N PHE A 57 -7.04 -8.08 -0.48
CA PHE A 57 -6.62 -7.24 -1.59
C PHE A 57 -7.72 -6.25 -1.99
N LEU A 58 -8.93 -6.76 -2.19
CA LEU A 58 -10.08 -5.93 -2.55
C LEU A 58 -10.39 -4.90 -1.45
N CYS A 59 -10.34 -5.31 -0.19
CA CYS A 59 -10.59 -4.43 0.96
C CYS A 59 -9.57 -3.28 1.01
N ARG A 60 -8.27 -3.58 0.83
CA ARG A 60 -7.22 -2.56 0.74
C ARG A 60 -7.47 -1.58 -0.41
N LEU A 61 -7.88 -2.09 -1.58
CA LEU A 61 -8.22 -1.27 -2.74
C LEU A 61 -9.43 -0.36 -2.46
N THR A 62 -10.47 -0.89 -1.83
CA THR A 62 -11.68 -0.14 -1.49
C THR A 62 -11.40 0.96 -0.48
N ILE A 63 -10.66 0.68 0.60
CA ILE A 63 -10.31 1.68 1.61
C ILE A 63 -9.42 2.77 0.99
N SER A 64 -8.43 2.37 0.19
CA SER A 64 -7.57 3.33 -0.52
C SER A 64 -8.38 4.25 -1.44
N SER A 65 -9.34 3.68 -2.18
CA SER A 65 -10.25 4.44 -3.05
C SER A 65 -11.12 5.41 -2.24
N LEU A 66 -11.63 4.99 -1.09
CA LEU A 66 -12.44 5.85 -0.21
C LEU A 66 -11.64 7.04 0.32
N ASN A 67 -10.40 6.81 0.76
CA ASN A 67 -9.54 7.88 1.24
C ASN A 67 -9.16 8.87 0.13
N LEU A 68 -8.92 8.39 -1.09
CA LEU A 68 -8.74 9.26 -2.23
C LEU A 68 -9.99 10.11 -2.49
N LEU A 69 -11.20 9.52 -2.49
CA LEU A 69 -12.44 10.26 -2.69
C LEU A 69 -12.66 11.34 -1.63
N ARG A 70 -12.26 11.10 -0.38
CA ARG A 70 -12.27 12.14 0.67
C ARG A 70 -11.38 13.33 0.28
N VAL A 71 -10.15 13.07 -0.16
CA VAL A 71 -9.24 14.12 -0.63
C VAL A 71 -9.82 14.87 -1.83
N VAL A 72 -10.47 14.16 -2.78
CA VAL A 72 -11.16 14.81 -3.91
C VAL A 72 -12.26 15.75 -3.42
N SER A 73 -13.11 15.28 -2.49
CA SER A 73 -14.22 16.09 -1.95
C SER A 73 -13.71 17.35 -1.23
N GLU A 74 -12.63 17.24 -0.46
CA GLU A 74 -12.00 18.37 0.22
C GLU A 74 -11.45 19.40 -0.77
N GLN A 75 -10.84 18.96 -1.87
CA GLN A 75 -10.29 19.89 -2.87
C GLN A 75 -11.35 20.56 -3.75
N GLU A 76 -12.43 19.84 -4.07
CA GLU A 76 -13.55 20.40 -4.83
C GLU A 76 -14.51 21.22 -3.94
N GLY A 77 -14.32 21.19 -2.61
CA GLY A 77 -15.13 21.93 -1.65
C GLY A 77 -16.58 21.44 -1.58
N CYS A 78 -16.83 20.15 -1.82
CA CYS A 78 -18.15 19.53 -1.77
C CYS A 78 -18.16 18.35 -0.79
N THR A 79 -19.34 17.84 -0.43
CA THR A 79 -19.39 16.62 0.39
C THR A 79 -19.07 15.38 -0.44
N ILE A 80 -18.72 14.28 0.23
CA ILE A 80 -18.41 13.02 -0.46
C ILE A 80 -19.63 12.44 -1.18
N GLU A 81 -20.84 12.73 -0.69
CA GLU A 81 -22.11 12.32 -1.28
C GLU A 81 -22.43 13.09 -2.57
N GLU A 82 -21.90 14.30 -2.73
CA GLU A 82 -22.08 15.13 -3.92
C GLU A 82 -21.11 14.76 -5.05
N LEU A 83 -20.08 13.95 -4.75
CA LEU A 83 -19.17 13.45 -5.77
C LEU A 83 -19.91 12.53 -6.74
N ASN A 84 -19.73 12.81 -8.01
CA ASN A 84 -20.19 11.97 -9.11
C ASN A 84 -19.04 11.72 -10.08
N ALA A 85 -19.24 10.79 -11.02
CA ALA A 85 -18.21 10.40 -11.98
C ALA A 85 -17.63 11.59 -12.75
N GLY A 86 -18.45 12.59 -13.11
CA GLY A 86 -17.99 13.80 -13.79
C GLY A 86 -17.01 14.61 -12.93
N ARG A 87 -17.41 14.91 -11.68
CA ARG A 87 -16.54 15.65 -10.73
C ARG A 87 -15.24 14.91 -10.44
N VAL A 88 -15.29 13.59 -10.30
CA VAL A 88 -14.09 12.77 -10.11
C VAL A 88 -13.18 12.86 -11.33
N CYS A 89 -13.70 12.67 -12.54
CA CYS A 89 -12.93 12.82 -13.77
C CYS A 89 -12.32 14.22 -13.92
N ASP A 90 -13.08 15.27 -13.65
CA ASP A 90 -12.60 16.65 -13.70
C ASP A 90 -11.47 16.88 -12.71
N TRP A 91 -11.60 16.38 -11.48
CA TRP A 91 -10.54 16.45 -10.49
C TRP A 91 -9.27 15.72 -10.95
N PHE A 92 -9.39 14.52 -11.52
CA PHE A 92 -8.23 13.78 -12.06
C PHE A 92 -7.52 14.56 -13.17
N LEU A 93 -8.26 15.26 -14.03
CA LEU A 93 -7.68 16.14 -15.06
C LEU A 93 -6.95 17.33 -14.43
N LYS A 94 -7.55 17.99 -13.43
CA LYS A 94 -6.90 19.09 -12.69
C LYS A 94 -5.64 18.62 -11.98
N ASP A 95 -5.67 17.47 -11.31
CA ASP A 95 -4.53 16.90 -10.59
C ASP A 95 -3.40 16.50 -11.56
N LYS A 96 -3.73 15.97 -12.74
CA LYS A 96 -2.76 15.75 -13.82
C LYS A 96 -2.08 17.06 -14.26
N LEU A 97 -2.83 18.14 -14.45
CA LEU A 97 -2.25 19.45 -14.83
C LEU A 97 -1.34 20.01 -13.74
N LYS A 98 -1.69 19.84 -12.45
CA LYS A 98 -0.80 20.21 -11.33
C LYS A 98 0.52 19.46 -11.42
N ARG A 99 0.47 18.18 -11.78
CA ARG A 99 1.61 17.28 -11.96
C ARG A 99 2.58 17.77 -13.04
N GLU A 100 2.05 18.23 -14.16
CA GLU A 100 2.82 18.80 -15.27
C GLU A 100 3.53 20.11 -14.89
N GLN A 101 2.94 20.91 -13.99
CA GLN A 101 3.53 22.17 -13.52
C GLN A 101 4.52 21.95 -12.37
N ASN A 102 4.12 21.15 -11.37
CA ASN A 102 4.93 20.80 -10.21
C ASN A 102 4.39 19.49 -9.58
N ILE A 103 5.18 18.42 -9.71
CA ILE A 103 4.87 17.09 -9.17
C ILE A 103 4.56 17.13 -7.66
N GLU A 104 5.20 18.00 -6.88
CA GLU A 104 4.98 18.09 -5.44
C GLU A 104 3.60 18.66 -5.08
N SER A 105 2.97 19.40 -6.01
CA SER A 105 1.65 20.03 -5.82
C SER A 105 0.47 19.11 -6.15
N ALA A 106 0.72 18.04 -6.91
CA ALA A 106 -0.29 17.03 -7.22
C ALA A 106 -0.50 16.09 -6.03
N VAL A 107 -1.75 15.64 -5.86
CA VAL A 107 -2.11 14.60 -4.88
C VAL A 107 -1.55 13.27 -5.32
N LEU A 108 -1.74 12.93 -6.59
CA LEU A 108 -1.22 11.71 -7.18
C LEU A 108 0.18 11.97 -7.70
N GLN A 109 1.20 11.68 -6.89
CA GLN A 109 2.60 11.88 -7.28
C GLN A 109 3.09 10.70 -8.14
N TRP A 110 2.51 10.52 -9.33
CA TRP A 110 2.99 9.55 -10.31
C TRP A 110 4.14 10.16 -11.11
N ASP A 111 5.32 9.53 -11.03
CA ASP A 111 6.47 9.86 -11.86
C ASP A 111 6.36 9.08 -13.18
N ASP A 112 6.03 9.79 -14.26
CA ASP A 112 5.92 9.19 -15.61
C ASP A 112 7.31 8.78 -16.16
N SER A 113 8.41 9.14 -15.48
CA SER A 113 9.78 8.76 -15.87
C SER A 113 10.05 7.26 -15.74
N GLU A 114 9.32 6.53 -14.87
CA GLU A 114 9.48 5.07 -14.73
C GLU A 114 8.79 4.27 -15.85
N LEU A 115 8.01 4.91 -16.72
CA LEU A 115 7.26 4.25 -17.81
C LEU A 115 7.98 4.29 -19.17
N GLN A 116 9.23 4.74 -19.22
CA GLN A 116 10.05 4.66 -20.44
C GLN A 116 10.57 3.23 -20.62
N PHE A 117 9.78 2.40 -21.30
CA PHE A 117 10.20 1.11 -21.86
C PHE A 117 10.66 1.27 -23.31
#